data_AF-A0A376TFV2-F1
#
_entry.id   AF-A0A376TFV2-F1
#
_cell.length_a   1.000
_cell.length_b   1.000
_cell.length_c   1.000
_cell.angle_alpha   90.00
_cell.angle_beta   90.00
_cell.angle_gamma   90.00
#
_symmetry.space_group_name_H-M   'P 1'
#
loop_
_entity.id
_entity.type
_entity.pdbx_description
1 polymer ?
#
loop_
_entity_poly.entity_id
_entity_poly.type
_entity_poly.pdbx_seq_one_letter_code
_entity_poly.pdbx_strand_id
1 'polypeptide(L)'
;MPVHSTAFRPIDDASLARNPFRVFTSLLRLELIENEILRQKAAEILRQRDIFTPRCRQLLEEYEQQGGFNETQAQEFVQEALENVSLAPVSNGR
;
A
#
# COMPACT_ATOMS: atom_id res chain seq x y z
N MET A 1 -5.11 -9.70 -18.42
CA MET A 1 -4.38 -9.51 -17.14
C MET A 1 -5.38 -9.58 -16.00
N PRO A 2 -5.17 -10.41 -14.97
CA PRO A 2 -6.16 -10.64 -13.90
C PRO A 2 -6.13 -9.54 -12.83
N VAL A 3 -6.23 -8.27 -13.23
CA VAL A 3 -6.18 -7.12 -12.31
C VAL A 3 -7.23 -6.08 -12.68
N HIS A 4 -7.72 -5.38 -11.67
CA HIS A 4 -8.34 -4.07 -11.82
C HIS A 4 -7.40 -3.01 -11.27
N SER A 5 -7.43 -1.80 -11.80
CA SER A 5 -6.48 -0.77 -11.39
C SER A 5 -7.11 0.62 -11.34
N THR A 6 -6.54 1.46 -10.49
CA THR A 6 -6.90 2.88 -10.38
C THR A 6 -5.65 3.72 -10.09
N ALA A 7 -5.76 5.04 -10.19
CA ALA A 7 -4.69 5.97 -9.86
C ALA A 7 -5.07 6.85 -8.66
N PHE A 8 -4.27 6.80 -7.60
CA PHE A 8 -4.32 7.77 -6.51
C PHE A 8 -3.48 9.00 -6.87
N ARG A 9 -4.08 10.18 -6.85
CA ARG A 9 -3.44 11.45 -7.21
C ARG A 9 -4.18 12.64 -6.59
N PRO A 10 -3.53 13.80 -6.47
CA PRO A 10 -4.24 15.06 -6.25
C PRO A 10 -5.26 15.33 -7.36
N ILE A 11 -6.36 16.00 -7.01
CA ILE A 11 -7.48 16.26 -7.94
C ILE A 11 -7.75 17.74 -8.20
N ASP A 12 -7.34 18.64 -7.29
CA ASP A 12 -7.45 20.08 -7.47
C ASP A 12 -6.23 20.67 -8.21
N ASP A 13 -6.47 21.74 -8.95
CA ASP A 13 -5.47 22.36 -9.83
C ASP A 13 -4.25 22.90 -9.07
N ALA A 14 -4.46 23.47 -7.88
CA ALA A 14 -3.39 24.04 -7.07
C ALA A 14 -2.45 22.95 -6.53
N SER A 15 -2.99 21.84 -6.02
CA SER A 15 -2.19 20.71 -5.56
C SER A 15 -1.48 20.01 -6.70
N LEU A 16 -2.13 19.86 -7.87
CA LEU A 16 -1.52 19.30 -9.07
C LEU A 16 -0.35 20.16 -9.58
N ALA A 17 -0.49 21.49 -9.57
CA ALA A 17 0.57 22.41 -9.96
C ALA A 17 1.76 22.37 -8.97
N ARG A 18 1.49 22.16 -7.68
CA ARG A 18 2.52 22.08 -6.64
C ARG A 18 3.28 20.75 -6.67
N ASN A 19 2.58 19.63 -6.76
CA ASN A 19 3.17 18.30 -6.83
C ASN A 19 2.19 17.30 -7.51
N PRO A 20 2.42 16.92 -8.78
CA PRO A 20 1.53 16.05 -9.53
C PRO A 20 1.79 14.55 -9.29
N PHE A 21 2.32 14.15 -8.13
CA PHE A 21 2.63 12.74 -7.81
C PHE A 21 1.40 11.83 -7.95
N ARG A 22 1.61 10.62 -8.49
CA ARG A 22 0.55 9.64 -8.74
C ARG A 22 1.04 8.24 -8.41
N VAL A 23 0.16 7.43 -7.84
CA VAL A 23 0.39 6.00 -7.62
C VAL A 23 -0.69 5.21 -8.36
N PHE A 24 -0.27 4.39 -9.32
CA PHE A 24 -1.17 3.45 -9.98
C PHE A 24 -1.21 2.15 -9.18
N THR A 25 -2.38 1.82 -8.64
CA THR A 25 -2.56 0.68 -7.76
C THR A 25 -3.41 -0.37 -8.46
N SER A 26 -2.88 -1.58 -8.57
CA SER A 26 -3.58 -2.73 -9.15
C SER A 26 -4.00 -3.72 -8.06
N LEU A 27 -5.24 -4.16 -8.11
CA LEU A 27 -5.79 -5.21 -7.27
C LEU A 27 -5.86 -6.52 -8.07
N LEU A 28 -5.19 -7.56 -7.57
CA LEU A 28 -5.24 -8.91 -8.12
C LEU A 28 -6.64 -9.52 -7.96
N ARG A 29 -7.19 -10.05 -9.04
CA ARG A 29 -8.49 -10.74 -9.11
C ARG A 29 -8.28 -12.25 -9.04
N LEU A 30 -8.30 -12.82 -7.83
CA LEU A 30 -8.06 -14.25 -7.60
C LEU A 30 -9.09 -15.15 -8.31
N GLU A 31 -10.33 -14.70 -8.50
CA GLU A 31 -11.37 -15.44 -9.22
C GLU A 31 -11.06 -15.67 -10.70
N LEU A 32 -10.11 -14.93 -11.26
CA LEU A 32 -9.64 -15.11 -12.64
C LEU A 32 -8.50 -16.15 -12.74
N ILE A 33 -8.07 -16.75 -11.61
CA ILE A 33 -7.11 -17.86 -11.58
C ILE A 33 -7.88 -19.17 -11.79
N GLU A 34 -7.77 -19.75 -12.99
CA GLU A 34 -8.50 -20.95 -13.38
C GLU A 34 -8.21 -22.15 -12.46
N ASN A 35 -6.92 -22.42 -12.21
CA ASN A 35 -6.51 -23.50 -11.34
C ASN A 35 -6.92 -23.24 -9.88
N GLU A 36 -7.85 -24.03 -9.37
CA GLU A 36 -8.42 -23.87 -8.03
C GLU A 36 -7.39 -24.06 -6.91
N ILE A 37 -6.50 -25.05 -7.04
CA ILE A 37 -5.45 -25.32 -6.05
C ILE A 37 -4.52 -24.10 -5.96
N LEU A 38 -4.12 -23.54 -7.10
CA LEU A 38 -3.28 -22.35 -7.15
C LEU A 38 -3.99 -21.13 -6.56
N ARG A 39 -5.28 -20.96 -6.85
CA ARG A 39 -6.11 -19.88 -6.32
C ARG A 39 -6.20 -19.91 -4.80
N GLN A 40 -6.48 -21.08 -4.23
CA GLN A 40 -6.55 -21.28 -2.78
C GLN A 40 -5.20 -20.99 -2.12
N LYS A 41 -4.11 -21.51 -2.69
CA LYS A 41 -2.75 -21.25 -2.20
C LYS A 41 -2.39 -19.76 -2.24
N ALA A 42 -2.73 -19.06 -3.32
CA ALA A 42 -2.51 -17.62 -3.42
C ALA A 42 -3.32 -16.83 -2.36
N ALA A 43 -4.59 -17.19 -2.16
CA ALA A 43 -5.44 -16.58 -1.15
C ALA A 43 -4.88 -16.76 0.27
N GLU A 44 -4.39 -17.95 0.60
CA GLU A 44 -3.79 -18.25 1.90
C GLU A 44 -2.55 -17.41 2.16
N ILE A 45 -1.61 -17.37 1.20
CA ILE A 45 -0.38 -16.57 1.31
C ILE A 45 -0.71 -15.09 1.46
N LEU A 46 -1.63 -14.56 0.66
CA LEU A 46 -2.00 -13.14 0.70
C LEU A 46 -2.65 -12.76 2.04
N ARG A 47 -3.48 -13.63 2.62
CA ARG A 47 -4.14 -13.37 3.91
C ARG A 47 -3.16 -13.34 5.08
N GLN A 48 -2.06 -14.09 5.01
CA GLN A 48 -1.05 -14.14 6.06
C GLN A 48 -0.11 -12.93 6.05
N ARG A 49 -0.06 -12.17 4.94
CA ARG A 49 0.88 -11.07 4.79
C ARG A 49 0.33 -9.80 5.44
N ASP A 50 1.10 -9.25 6.37
CA ASP A 50 0.93 -7.87 6.82
C ASP A 50 1.90 -6.97 6.04
N ILE A 51 1.37 -6.06 5.23
CA ILE A 51 2.15 -5.21 4.32
C ILE A 51 2.38 -3.79 4.85
N PHE A 52 1.84 -3.48 6.03
CA PHE A 52 2.02 -2.19 6.68
C PHE A 52 2.74 -2.40 8.01
N THR A 53 3.76 -1.59 8.29
CA THR A 53 4.40 -1.63 9.61
C THR A 53 3.39 -1.30 10.71
N PRO A 54 3.56 -1.84 11.93
CA PRO A 54 2.68 -1.51 13.06
C PRO A 54 2.63 -0.01 13.33
N ARG A 55 3.76 0.70 13.19
CA ARG A 55 3.83 2.14 13.42
C ARG A 55 3.10 2.93 12.32
N CYS A 56 3.18 2.52 11.06
CA CYS A 56 2.39 3.12 9.98
C CYS A 56 0.88 3.08 10.27
N ARG A 57 0.39 1.97 10.83
CA ARG A 57 -1.04 1.82 11.20
C ARG A 57 -1.42 2.73 12.37
N GLN A 58 -0.58 2.80 13.42
CA GLN A 58 -0.81 3.69 14.55
C GLN A 58 -0.86 5.16 14.14
N LEU A 59 0.08 5.60 13.29
CA LEU A 59 0.09 6.96 12.76
C LEU A 59 -1.17 7.26 11.95
N LEU A 60 -1.69 6.29 11.18
CA LEU A 60 -2.93 6.46 10.44
C LEU A 60 -4.14 6.64 11.39
N GLU A 61 -4.23 5.86 12.47
CA GLU A 61 -5.26 6.05 13.50
C GLU A 61 -5.13 7.41 14.20
N GLU A 62 -3.90 7.83 14.52
CA GLU A 62 -3.60 9.15 15.07
C GLU A 62 -4.08 10.27 14.13
N TYR A 63 -3.81 10.15 12.83
CA TYR A 63 -4.24 11.11 11.81
C TYR A 63 -5.77 11.23 11.75
N GLU A 64 -6.48 10.11 11.75
CA GLU A 64 -7.95 10.09 11.71
C GLU A 64 -8.58 10.73 12.96
N GLN A 65 -7.98 10.53 14.14
CA GLN A 65 -8.47 11.13 15.39
C GLN A 65 -8.18 12.63 15.47
N GLN A 66 -7.04 13.07 14.94
CA GLN A 66 -6.55 14.45 15.09
C GLN A 66 -6.92 15.35 13.90
N GLY A 67 -7.26 14.76 12.76
CA GLY A 67 -7.55 15.45 11.49
C GLY A 67 -6.30 15.96 10.76
N GLY A 68 -5.10 15.57 11.19
CA GLY A 68 -3.84 16.05 10.62
C GLY A 68 -2.61 15.57 11.35
N PHE A 69 -1.44 15.82 10.75
CA PHE A 69 -0.14 15.58 11.36
C PHE A 69 0.60 16.89 11.64
N ASN A 70 1.41 16.89 12.70
CA ASN A 70 2.53 17.82 12.81
C ASN A 70 3.71 17.37 11.93
N GLU A 71 4.74 18.20 11.81
CA GLU A 71 5.88 17.93 10.93
C GLU A 71 6.61 16.62 11.27
N THR A 72 6.84 16.34 12.56
CA THR A 72 7.52 15.12 13.01
C THR A 72 6.72 13.88 12.65
N GLN A 73 5.40 13.88 12.91
CA GLN A 73 4.52 12.77 12.55
C GLN A 73 4.47 12.56 11.03
N ALA A 74 4.42 13.64 10.24
CA ALA A 74 4.41 13.55 8.79
C ALA A 74 5.71 12.95 8.23
N GLN A 75 6.87 13.36 8.77
CA GLN A 75 8.16 12.79 8.40
C GLN A 75 8.25 11.31 8.76
N GLU A 76 7.83 10.94 9.98
CA GLU A 76 7.79 9.55 10.44
C GLU A 76 6.86 8.69 9.56
N PHE A 77 5.66 9.20 9.25
CA PHE A 77 4.70 8.51 8.40
C PHE A 77 5.25 8.24 7.00
N VAL A 78 5.98 9.19 6.40
CA VAL A 78 6.62 8.96 5.09
C VAL A 78 7.65 7.84 5.17
N GLN A 79 8.48 7.78 6.21
CA GLN A 79 9.47 6.71 6.37
C GLN A 79 8.80 5.35 6.54
N GLU A 80 7.82 5.25 7.45
CA GLU A 80 7.08 4.01 7.71
C GLU A 80 6.27 3.55 6.49
N ALA A 81 5.73 4.47 5.70
CA ALA A 81 5.02 4.15 4.47
C ALA A 81 5.94 3.66 3.34
N LEU A 82 7.18 4.18 3.28
CA LEU A 82 8.17 3.77 2.27
C LEU A 82 8.59 2.31 2.44
N GLU A 83 8.67 1.80 3.67
CA GLU A 83 8.97 0.38 3.94
C GLU A 83 7.99 -0.57 3.22
N ASN A 84 6.74 -0.15 3.03
CA ASN A 84 5.69 -0.99 2.43
C ASN A 84 5.86 -1.15 0.91
N VAL A 85 6.55 -0.21 0.25
CA VAL A 85 6.80 -0.21 -1.20
C VAL A 85 8.25 -0.52 -1.56
N SER A 86 9.13 -0.58 -0.57
CA SER A 86 10.51 -1.02 -0.73
C SER A 86 10.59 -2.47 -1.19
N LEU A 87 11.65 -2.78 -1.94
CA LEU A 87 11.93 -4.16 -2.33
C LEU A 87 12.19 -4.97 -1.06
N ALA A 88 11.33 -5.95 -0.79
CA ALA A 88 11.64 -6.94 0.23
C ALA A 88 12.98 -7.60 -0.14
N PRO A 89 13.94 -7.71 0.79
CA PRO A 89 15.18 -8.43 0.52
C PRO A 89 14.81 -9.83 0.05
N VAL A 90 15.43 -10.27 -1.06
CA VAL A 90 15.25 -11.63 -1.55
C VAL A 90 15.80 -12.56 -0.46
N SER A 91 14.90 -13.13 0.34
CA SER A 91 15.26 -14.21 1.25
C SER A 91 15.67 -15.39 0.39
N ASN A 92 16.98 -15.56 0.16
CA ASN A 92 17.53 -16.82 -0.33
C ASN A 92 17.14 -17.90 0.69
N GLY A 93 16.13 -18.70 0.33
CA GLY A 93 15.72 -19.86 1.11
C GLY A 93 16.93 -20.75 1.36
N ARG A 94 17.12 -21.12 2.63
CA ARG A 94 17.83 -22.35 2.98
C ARG A 94 16.91 -23.53 2.77
#